data_AF-X8CAD2-F1
#
_entry.id   AF-X8CAD2-F1
#
_cell.length_a   1.000
_cell.length_b   1.000
_cell.length_c   1.000
_cell.angle_alpha   90.00
_cell.angle_beta   90.00
_cell.angle_gamma   90.00
#
_symmetry.space_group_name_H-M   'P 1'
#
loop_
_entity.id
_entity.type
_entity.pdbx_description
1 polymer ?
#
loop_
_entity_poly.entity_id
_entity_poly.type
_entity_poly.pdbx_seq_one_letter_code
_entity_poly.pdbx_strand_id
1 'polypeptide(L)'
;MLPCLNEAESLPAVLAAIPDGYQVLVVDNNSTDDTVEVALRHGARVVTEPRPGYGSAVHAGVVAATTPIVAVIDADGSLDPGELPGWLQRSRPAPTWPSGDDGRCPACTGRGSPGWARW
;
A
#
# COMPACT_ATOMS: atom_id res chain seq x y z
N MET A 1 0.61 0.15 4.97
CA MET A 1 -0.22 -0.91 4.39
C MET A 1 0.66 -1.73 3.47
N LEU A 2 0.63 -3.05 3.63
CA LEU A 2 1.51 -4.00 2.96
C LEU A 2 0.66 -4.98 2.14
N PRO A 3 0.55 -4.83 0.80
CA PRO A 3 -0.03 -5.88 -0.03
C PRO A 3 0.95 -7.07 -0.06
N CYS A 4 0.46 -8.27 0.22
CA CYS A 4 1.29 -9.48 0.34
C CYS A 4 0.74 -10.60 -0.54
N LEU A 5 1.66 -11.34 -1.17
CA LEU A 5 1.39 -12.62 -1.83
C LEU A 5 2.60 -13.52 -1.64
N ASN A 6 2.52 -14.46 -0.71
CA ASN A 6 3.60 -15.38 -0.34
C ASN A 6 4.89 -14.68 0.16
N GLU A 7 4.74 -13.83 1.17
CA GLU A 7 5.82 -13.01 1.73
C GLU A 7 6.22 -13.47 3.14
N ALA A 8 5.94 -14.72 3.53
CA ALA A 8 6.19 -15.19 4.90
C ALA A 8 7.66 -15.07 5.34
N GLU A 9 8.61 -15.15 4.39
CA GLU A 9 10.05 -15.07 4.66
C GLU A 9 10.53 -13.63 4.88
N SER A 10 10.07 -12.69 4.06
CA SER A 10 10.49 -11.28 4.03
C SER A 10 9.75 -10.43 5.06
N LEU A 11 8.46 -10.71 5.26
CA LEU A 11 7.53 -9.92 6.07
C LEU A 11 8.02 -9.68 7.51
N PRO A 12 8.63 -10.63 8.26
CA PRO A 12 9.09 -10.37 9.62
C PRO A 12 10.10 -9.22 9.72
N ALA A 13 11.03 -9.12 8.77
CA ALA A 13 12.04 -8.07 8.75
C ALA A 13 11.42 -6.70 8.45
N VAL A 14 10.48 -6.66 7.50
CA VAL A 14 9.74 -5.44 7.15
C VAL A 14 8.91 -4.97 8.34
N LEU A 15 8.16 -5.86 9.00
CA LEU A 15 7.33 -5.52 10.16
C LEU A 15 8.17 -5.03 11.34
N ALA A 16 9.34 -5.62 11.58
CA ALA A 16 10.24 -5.19 12.64
C ALA A 16 10.89 -3.82 12.39
N ALA A 17 11.00 -3.40 11.13
CA ALA A 17 11.56 -2.11 10.74
C ALA A 17 10.54 -0.95 10.80
N ILE A 18 9.24 -1.24 10.99
CA ILE A 18 8.21 -0.20 11.10
C ILE A 18 8.39 0.55 12.42
N PRO A 19 8.54 1.90 12.40
CA PRO A 19 8.66 2.67 13.63
C PRO A 19 7.42 2.57 14.53
N ASP A 20 7.62 2.78 15.83
CA ASP A 20 6.52 2.86 16.79
C ASP A 20 5.52 3.96 16.42
N GLY A 21 4.25 3.74 16.77
CA GLY A 21 3.16 4.70 16.51
C GLY A 21 2.50 4.58 15.13
N TYR A 22 3.00 3.69 14.26
CA TYR A 22 2.37 3.39 12.97
C TYR A 22 1.43 2.19 13.09
N GLN A 23 0.26 2.29 12.46
CA GLN A 23 -0.67 1.17 12.35
C GLN A 23 -0.31 0.30 11.15
N VAL A 24 -0.18 -1.00 11.39
CA VAL A 24 0.13 -1.97 10.33
C VAL A 24 -1.14 -2.64 9.84
N LEU A 25 -1.38 -2.51 8.53
CA LEU A 25 -2.40 -3.24 7.79
C LEU A 25 -1.71 -4.08 6.72
N VAL A 26 -1.80 -5.40 6.84
CA VAL A 26 -1.42 -6.35 5.81
C VAL A 26 -2.65 -6.70 4.99
N VAL A 27 -2.52 -6.67 3.66
CA VAL A 27 -3.55 -7.15 2.75
C VAL A 27 -3.05 -8.42 2.09
N ASP A 28 -3.56 -9.55 2.54
CA ASP A 28 -3.25 -10.85 1.95
C ASP A 28 -4.01 -11.01 0.63
N ASN A 29 -3.29 -11.18 -0.47
CA ASN A 29 -3.86 -11.35 -1.79
C ASN A 29 -3.85 -12.80 -2.25
N ASN A 30 -4.38 -13.68 -1.40
CA ASN A 30 -4.47 -15.12 -1.63
C ASN A 30 -3.12 -15.83 -1.53
N SER A 31 -2.36 -15.56 -0.46
CA SER A 31 -1.15 -16.32 -0.14
C SER A 31 -1.49 -17.78 0.17
N THR A 32 -0.54 -18.64 -0.16
CA THR A 32 -0.58 -20.09 0.05
C THR A 32 0.46 -20.57 1.08
N ASP A 33 1.26 -19.66 1.60
CA ASP A 33 2.22 -19.86 2.68
C ASP A 33 1.73 -19.25 4.00
N ASP A 34 2.61 -19.18 5.01
CA ASP A 34 2.30 -18.71 6.35
C ASP A 34 2.23 -17.16 6.48
N THR A 35 2.09 -16.42 5.37
CA THR A 35 2.11 -14.93 5.37
C THR A 35 1.12 -14.33 6.36
N VAL A 36 -0.11 -14.87 6.41
CA VAL A 36 -1.18 -14.37 7.29
C VAL A 36 -0.83 -14.64 8.74
N GLU A 37 -0.37 -15.85 9.07
CA GLU A 37 0.05 -16.22 10.43
C GLU A 37 1.20 -15.34 10.91
N VAL A 38 2.19 -15.09 10.05
CA VAL A 38 3.31 -14.18 10.36
C VAL A 38 2.80 -12.78 10.66
N ALA A 39 1.97 -12.20 9.78
CA ALA A 39 1.39 -10.87 9.98
C ALA A 39 0.68 -10.74 11.33
N LEU A 40 -0.19 -11.70 11.66
CA LEU A 40 -0.96 -11.70 12.91
C LEU A 40 -0.05 -11.83 14.15
N ARG A 41 1.00 -12.67 14.10
CA ARG A 41 1.95 -12.83 15.21
C ARG A 41 2.73 -11.54 15.51
N HIS A 42 2.97 -10.73 14.49
CA HIS A 42 3.59 -9.41 14.61
C HIS A 42 2.59 -8.29 14.99
N GLY A 43 1.33 -8.63 15.26
CA GLY A 43 0.31 -7.68 15.70
C GLY A 43 -0.28 -6.83 14.57
N ALA A 44 -0.04 -7.18 13.31
CA ALA A 44 -0.67 -6.51 12.18
C ALA A 44 -2.16 -6.85 12.09
N ARG A 45 -2.97 -5.90 11.64
CA ARG A 45 -4.33 -6.20 11.17
C ARG A 45 -4.24 -6.79 9.77
N VAL A 46 -5.00 -7.83 9.50
CA VAL A 46 -5.03 -8.50 8.18
C VAL A 46 -6.38 -8.29 7.51
N VAL A 47 -6.35 -7.99 6.21
CA VAL A 47 -7.50 -8.00 5.30
C VAL A 47 -7.19 -9.00 4.19
N THR A 48 -8.14 -9.86 3.86
CA THR A 48 -7.99 -10.79 2.73
C THR A 48 -8.67 -10.21 1.49
N GLU A 49 -7.94 -10.14 0.38
CA GLU A 49 -8.47 -9.76 -0.94
C GLU A 49 -8.43 -10.97 -1.87
N PRO A 50 -9.58 -11.59 -2.18
CA PRO A 50 -9.65 -12.81 -2.98
C PRO A 50 -9.39 -12.59 -4.47
N ARG A 51 -9.51 -11.36 -4.99
CA ARG A 51 -9.24 -11.04 -6.40
C ARG A 51 -7.72 -10.89 -6.60
N PRO A 52 -7.06 -11.74 -7.40
CA PRO A 52 -5.62 -11.63 -7.59
C PRO A 52 -5.23 -10.33 -8.27
N GLY A 53 -4.13 -9.74 -7.81
CA GLY A 53 -3.50 -8.58 -8.40
C GLY A 53 -3.15 -7.51 -7.37
N TYR A 54 -1.94 -6.97 -7.52
CA TYR A 54 -1.42 -5.90 -6.67
C TYR A 54 -2.41 -4.72 -6.50
N GLY A 55 -3.01 -4.27 -7.61
CA GLY A 55 -3.98 -3.17 -7.58
C GLY A 55 -5.24 -3.50 -6.77
N SER A 56 -5.71 -4.75 -6.80
CA SER A 56 -6.85 -5.20 -5.99
C SER A 56 -6.49 -5.18 -4.51
N ALA A 57 -5.31 -5.70 -4.14
CA ALA A 57 -4.83 -5.68 -2.76
C ALA A 57 -4.65 -4.25 -2.23
N VAL A 58 -4.02 -3.37 -3.00
CA VAL A 58 -3.86 -1.96 -2.64
C VAL A 58 -5.21 -1.28 -2.48
N HIS A 59 -6.15 -1.50 -3.41
CA HIS A 59 -7.49 -0.93 -3.32
C HIS A 59 -8.23 -1.38 -2.06
N ALA A 60 -8.25 -2.69 -1.79
CA ALA A 60 -8.88 -3.25 -0.59
C ALA A 60 -8.29 -2.67 0.70
N GLY A 61 -6.96 -2.52 0.76
CA GLY A 61 -6.28 -1.94 1.90
C GLY A 61 -6.58 -0.45 2.09
N VAL A 62 -6.65 0.33 1.02
CA VAL A 62 -7.06 1.75 1.09
C VAL A 62 -8.50 1.89 1.58
N VAL A 63 -9.43 1.07 1.07
CA VAL A 63 -10.84 1.07 1.52
C VAL A 63 -10.96 0.66 2.99
N ALA A 64 -10.15 -0.30 3.44
CA ALA A 64 -10.15 -0.75 4.83
C ALA A 64 -9.42 0.19 5.79
N ALA A 65 -8.61 1.13 5.30
CA ALA A 65 -7.82 2.04 6.11
C ALA A 65 -8.72 3.00 6.89
N THR A 66 -8.35 3.24 8.15
CA THR A 66 -9.08 4.13 9.06
C THR A 66 -8.31 5.42 9.36
N THR A 67 -7.16 5.61 8.72
CA THR A 67 -6.26 6.75 8.93
C THR A 67 -6.32 7.72 7.77
N PRO A 68 -6.10 9.03 7.99
CA PRO A 68 -6.11 10.04 6.92
C PRO A 68 -4.98 9.87 5.89
N ILE A 69 -3.90 9.20 6.29
CA ILE A 69 -2.73 8.96 5.46
C ILE A 69 -2.44 7.47 5.47
N VAL A 70 -2.19 6.93 4.27
CA VAL A 70 -1.81 5.54 4.05
C VAL A 70 -0.52 5.51 3.27
N ALA A 71 0.54 4.98 3.87
CA ALA A 71 1.74 4.60 3.14
C ALA A 71 1.56 3.17 2.60
N VAL A 72 1.70 3.01 1.29
CA VAL A 72 1.74 1.70 0.63
C VAL A 72 3.20 1.31 0.49
N ILE A 73 3.59 0.17 1.07
CA ILE A 73 4.96 -0.35 1.05
C ILE A 73 4.87 -1.82 0.65
N ASP A 74 5.76 -2.28 -0.23
CA ASP A 74 5.85 -3.69 -0.60
C ASP A 74 6.44 -4.52 0.54
N ALA A 75 5.96 -5.76 0.71
CA ALA A 75 6.34 -6.62 1.84
C ALA A 75 7.65 -7.40 1.63
N ASP A 76 8.33 -7.18 0.51
CA ASP A 76 9.55 -7.90 0.09
C ASP A 76 10.86 -7.29 0.63
N GLY A 77 10.79 -6.17 1.35
CA GLY A 77 11.95 -5.46 1.89
C GLY A 77 12.69 -4.58 0.89
N SER A 78 12.12 -4.34 -0.30
CA SER A 78 12.67 -3.40 -1.29
C SER A 78 12.70 -1.94 -0.82
N LEU A 79 11.92 -1.61 0.21
CA LEU A 79 11.85 -0.30 0.85
C LEU A 79 12.09 -0.43 2.35
N ASP A 80 12.81 0.54 2.93
CA ASP A 80 13.01 0.64 4.38
C ASP A 80 11.82 1.38 5.04
N PRO A 81 10.97 0.71 5.85
CA PRO A 81 9.88 1.36 6.56
C PRO A 81 10.35 2.37 7.61
N GLY A 82 11.62 2.33 8.04
CA GLY A 82 12.22 3.32 8.93
C GLY A 82 12.18 4.74 8.38
N GLU A 83 12.09 4.89 7.05
CA GLU A 83 12.02 6.17 6.36
C GLU A 83 10.62 6.82 6.37
N LEU A 84 9.59 6.10 6.85
CA LEU A 84 8.20 6.56 6.92
C LEU A 84 8.03 7.97 7.54
N PRO A 85 8.69 8.33 8.66
CA PRO A 85 8.57 9.67 9.23
C PRO A 85 9.06 10.76 8.28
N GLY A 86 10.15 10.51 7.55
CA GLY A 86 10.69 11.42 6.56
C GLY A 86 9.76 11.58 5.36
N TRP A 87 9.11 10.50 4.92
CA TRP A 87 8.12 10.55 3.84
C TRP A 87 6.88 11.35 4.25
N LEU A 88 6.38 11.11 5.46
CA LEU A 88 5.25 11.84 6.03
C LEU A 88 5.52 13.34 6.14
N GLN A 89 6.73 13.72 6.59
CA GLN A 89 7.12 15.14 6.68
C GLN A 89 7.14 15.83 5.30
N ARG A 90 7.52 15.09 4.25
CA ARG A 90 7.59 15.60 2.87
C ARG A 90 6.25 15.52 2.13
N SER A 91 5.33 14.67 2.57
CA SER A 91 3.99 14.56 1.97
C SER A 91 3.18 15.81 2.30
N ARG A 92 3.30 16.83 1.45
CA ARG A 92 2.35 17.93 1.40
C ARG A 92 1.07 17.38 0.76
N PRO A 93 -0.12 17.75 1.25
CA PRO A 93 -1.34 17.43 0.52
C PRO A 93 -1.18 17.94 -0.92
N ALA A 94 -1.51 17.09 -1.88
CA ALA A 94 -1.53 17.51 -3.28
C ALA A 94 -2.41 18.75 -3.40
N PRO A 95 -2.03 19.76 -4.22
CA PRO A 95 -2.94 20.86 -4.51
C PRO A 95 -4.26 20.26 -4.97
N THR A 96 -5.37 20.75 -4.41
CA THR A 96 -6.70 20.31 -4.82
C THR A 96 -6.82 20.51 -6.32
N TRP A 97 -7.06 19.42 -7.05
CA TRP A 97 -7.38 19.49 -8.47
C TRP A 97 -8.62 20.40 -8.60
N PRO A 98 -8.59 21.48 -9.39
CA PRO A 98 -9.79 22.27 -9.59
C PRO A 98 -10.85 21.35 -10.18
N SER A 99 -12.03 21.33 -9.56
CA SER A 99 -13.12 20.38 -9.84
C SER A 99 -13.79 20.57 -11.22
N GLY A 100 -13.06 21.05 -12.23
CA GLY A 100 -13.59 21.47 -13.53
C GLY A 100 -12.87 20.92 -14.77
N ASP A 101 -11.73 20.26 -14.63
CA ASP A 101 -10.94 19.80 -15.78
C ASP A 101 -11.03 18.27 -15.86
N ASP A 102 -11.75 17.77 -16.88
CA ASP A 102 -12.01 16.42 -17.43
C ASP A 102 -11.30 15.14 -16.89
N GLY A 103 -10.83 15.12 -15.65
CA GLY A 103 -10.05 14.07 -15.03
C GLY A 103 -8.63 13.91 -15.57
N ARG A 104 -8.14 14.77 -16.47
CA ARG A 104 -6.79 14.63 -17.03
C ARG A 104 -5.76 15.37 -16.21
N CYS A 105 -4.81 14.59 -15.69
CA CYS A 105 -3.58 15.14 -15.14
C CYS A 105 -2.80 15.94 -16.23
N PRO A 106 -2.39 17.19 -16.00
CA PRO A 106 -1.68 18.03 -16.99
C PRO A 106 -0.27 17.53 -17.28
N ALA A 107 0.36 16.82 -16.34
CA ALA A 107 1.61 16.13 -16.60
C ALA A 107 1.44 14.95 -17.57
N CYS A 108 0.19 14.52 -17.78
CA CYS A 108 -0.20 13.39 -18.60
C CYS A 108 -0.69 13.80 -20.00
N THR A 109 -0.89 15.10 -20.27
CA THR A 109 -1.43 15.60 -21.55
C THR A 109 -0.41 15.63 -22.70
N GLY A 110 0.88 15.37 -22.42
CA GLY A 110 1.95 15.35 -23.44
C GLY A 110 2.40 13.97 -23.92
N ARG A 111 1.92 12.88 -23.32
CA ARG A 111 2.23 11.51 -23.74
C ARG A 111 0.92 10.79 -24.01
N GLY A 112 0.63 10.47 -25.27
CA GLY A 112 -0.55 9.71 -25.64
C GLY A 112 -0.72 8.53 -24.70
N SER A 113 -1.86 8.48 -24.00
CA SER A 113 -2.14 7.42 -23.04
C SER A 113 -2.14 6.07 -23.76
N PRO A 114 -1.28 5.09 -23.38
CA PRO A 114 -1.61 3.70 -23.65
C PRO A 114 -2.88 3.40 -22.85
N GLY A 115 -3.79 2.59 -23.37
CA GLY A 115 -5.11 2.31 -22.79
C GLY A 115 -5.09 1.50 -21.49
N TRP A 116 -4.38 1.96 -20.46
CA TRP A 116 -4.25 1.28 -19.16
C TRP A 116 -5.33 1.68 -18.14
N ALA A 117 -6.16 2.68 -18.43
CA ALA A 117 -7.24 3.13 -17.54
C ALA A 117 -8.60 2.54 -17.93
N ARG A 118 -8.78 1.24 -17.67
CA ARG A 118 -10.09 0.59 -17.50
C ARG A 118 -9.95 -0.47 -16.42
N TRP A 119 -10.02 -0.04 -15.17
CA TRP A 119 -10.35 -0.87 -14.02
C TRP A 119 -11.26 -0.06 -13.10
#